data_AF-A0A315D986-F1
#
_entry.id   AF-A0A315D986-F1
#
_cell.length_a   1.000
_cell.length_b   1.000
_cell.length_c   1.000
_cell.angle_alpha   90.00
_cell.angle_beta   90.00
_cell.angle_gamma   90.00
#
_symmetry.space_group_name_H-M   'P 1'
#
loop_
_entity.id
_entity.type
_entity.pdbx_description
1 polymer ?
#
loop_
_entity_poly.entity_id
_entity_poly.type
_entity_poly.pdbx_seq_one_letter_code
_entity_poly.pdbx_strand_id
1 'polypeptide(L)'
;MSIVKYFDHGFQSDIGKLQFTEVPQVLRDILNDKDLIQFGGKNWSHVQEDLQDIDPELRPMFVLCLFALVATDQCMQTYFKPYYADWRVQTAYPKFGWTRFGLYNENPLKLLSVPEQMQLVDVEKTCALMLDFMGFYRSLVTDYCHQHAPQLSADLFFTRLLQDDIFEMGEGQLVAAFKHAASDLIPARTLDAPVSEDSLLAA
;
A
#
# COMPACT_ATOMS: atom_id res chain seq x y z
N MET A 1 -9.01 -20.32 3.33
CA MET A 1 -9.48 -18.95 3.64
C MET A 1 -9.30 -18.11 2.38
N SER A 2 -10.24 -17.23 2.01
CA SER A 2 -10.03 -16.29 0.88
C SER A 2 -9.44 -14.98 1.37
N ILE A 3 -8.81 -14.20 0.47
CA ILE A 3 -8.21 -12.91 0.83
C ILE A 3 -9.23 -11.91 1.38
N VAL A 4 -10.44 -11.88 0.81
CA VAL A 4 -11.56 -11.04 1.27
C VAL A 4 -11.93 -11.38 2.71
N LYS A 5 -12.17 -12.67 3.01
CA LYS A 5 -12.52 -13.12 4.37
C LYS A 5 -11.41 -12.82 5.38
N TYR A 6 -10.16 -12.94 4.95
CA TYR A 6 -9.02 -12.61 5.79
C TYR A 6 -8.94 -11.11 6.06
N PHE A 7 -9.15 -10.25 5.05
CA PHE A 7 -9.17 -8.82 5.22
C PHE A 7 -10.26 -8.36 6.20
N ASP A 8 -11.47 -8.87 6.04
CA ASP A 8 -12.64 -8.46 6.84
C ASP A 8 -12.58 -8.89 8.31
N HIS A 9 -11.84 -9.96 8.63
CA HIS A 9 -11.91 -10.62 9.95
C HIS A 9 -10.57 -10.83 10.65
N GLY A 10 -9.46 -10.89 9.90
CA GLY A 10 -8.13 -11.20 10.43
C GLY A 10 -7.16 -10.02 10.34
N PHE A 11 -7.14 -9.33 9.21
CA PHE A 11 -6.10 -8.35 8.89
C PHE A 11 -5.97 -7.23 9.93
N GLN A 12 -7.07 -6.69 10.45
CA GLN A 12 -7.04 -5.63 11.47
C GLN A 12 -6.44 -6.09 12.80
N SER A 13 -6.61 -7.36 13.17
CA SER A 13 -5.95 -7.90 14.37
C SER A 13 -4.46 -8.13 14.11
N ASP A 14 -4.10 -8.52 12.89
CA ASP A 14 -2.73 -8.87 12.53
C ASP A 14 -1.86 -7.64 12.27
N ILE A 15 -2.41 -6.56 11.69
CA ILE A 15 -1.66 -5.31 11.52
C ILE A 15 -1.23 -4.72 12.87
N GLY A 16 -2.04 -4.90 13.91
CA GLY A 16 -1.72 -4.47 15.28
C GLY A 16 -0.55 -5.22 15.92
N LYS A 17 -0.04 -6.29 15.28
CA LYS A 17 1.12 -7.07 15.75
C LYS A 17 2.45 -6.60 15.15
N LEU A 18 2.43 -5.69 14.18
CA LEU A 18 3.63 -5.08 13.63
C LEU A 18 4.44 -4.35 14.70
N GLN A 19 5.74 -4.23 14.50
CA GLN A 19 6.63 -3.50 15.41
C GLN A 19 6.61 -2.02 15.09
N PHE A 20 5.68 -1.30 15.73
CA PHE A 20 5.57 0.14 15.56
C PHE A 20 6.70 0.89 16.26
N THR A 21 7.23 1.90 15.58
CA THR A 21 8.18 2.86 16.11
C THR A 21 7.51 4.23 16.19
N GLU A 22 7.73 4.93 17.30
CA GLU A 22 7.26 6.29 17.44
C GLU A 22 8.01 7.26 16.52
N VAL A 23 7.25 8.08 15.79
CA VAL A 23 7.82 9.21 15.05
C VAL A 23 8.07 10.37 16.03
N PRO A 24 9.24 11.04 16.01
CA PRO A 24 9.53 12.19 16.87
C PRO A 24 8.47 13.29 16.79
N GLN A 25 8.15 13.91 17.94
CA GLN A 25 7.09 14.92 18.05
C GLN A 25 7.24 16.06 17.02
N VAL A 26 8.47 16.54 16.78
CA VAL A 26 8.72 17.60 15.81
C VAL A 26 8.24 17.25 14.40
N LEU A 27 8.36 15.98 13.98
CA LEU A 27 7.88 15.55 12.67
C LEU A 27 6.36 15.38 12.69
N ARG A 28 5.78 14.90 13.80
CA ARG A 28 4.32 14.85 13.98
C ARG A 28 3.69 16.24 13.85
N ASP A 29 4.33 17.25 14.43
CA ASP A 29 3.86 18.64 14.37
C ASP A 29 3.99 19.22 12.95
N ILE A 30 5.11 18.98 12.26
CA ILE A 30 5.32 19.41 10.87
C ILE A 30 4.31 18.77 9.91
N LEU A 31 4.02 17.48 10.12
CA LEU A 31 3.07 16.72 9.30
C LEU A 31 1.61 16.88 9.75
N ASN A 32 1.37 17.61 10.84
CA ASN A 32 0.06 17.78 11.48
C ASN A 32 -0.65 16.44 11.77
N ASP A 33 0.09 15.47 12.28
CA ASP A 33 -0.37 14.10 12.51
C ASP A 33 0.15 13.58 13.86
N LYS A 34 -0.66 13.76 14.91
CA LYS A 34 -0.28 13.46 16.30
C LYS A 34 -0.21 11.97 16.62
N ASP A 35 -0.97 11.18 15.87
CA ASP A 35 -1.08 9.72 16.03
C ASP A 35 -0.15 9.00 15.03
N LEU A 36 0.79 9.73 14.43
CA LEU A 36 1.72 9.21 13.45
C LEU A 36 2.67 8.18 14.07
N ILE A 37 2.46 6.93 13.65
CA ILE A 37 3.33 5.79 13.90
C ILE A 37 3.87 5.24 12.59
N GLN A 38 5.02 4.58 12.65
CA GLN A 38 5.66 3.95 11.49
C GLN A 38 6.08 2.52 11.80
N PHE A 39 6.34 1.73 10.75
CA PHE A 39 6.91 0.39 10.84
C PHE A 39 7.90 0.13 9.69
N GLY A 40 8.64 -0.98 9.79
CA GLY A 40 9.49 -1.52 8.74
C GLY A 40 10.97 -1.16 8.85
N GLY A 41 11.31 0.11 9.03
CA GLY A 41 12.71 0.54 9.03
C GLY A 41 13.32 0.65 7.63
N LYS A 42 14.59 1.06 7.54
CA LYS A 42 15.25 1.28 6.24
C LYS A 42 15.38 -0.04 5.48
N ASN A 43 14.90 -0.07 4.23
CA ASN A 43 14.81 -1.28 3.41
C ASN A 43 13.98 -2.42 4.05
N TRP A 44 13.00 -2.08 4.89
CA TRP A 44 12.27 -3.05 5.71
C TRP A 44 13.18 -3.92 6.58
N SER A 45 14.18 -3.31 7.23
CA SER A 45 15.14 -4.03 8.07
C SER A 45 14.51 -4.83 9.21
N HIS A 46 13.27 -4.51 9.61
CA HIS A 46 12.55 -5.19 10.69
C HIS A 46 11.55 -6.26 10.19
N VAL A 47 11.66 -6.72 8.94
CA VAL A 47 10.70 -7.67 8.36
C VAL A 47 10.53 -8.96 9.18
N GLN A 48 11.59 -9.43 9.85
CA GLN A 48 11.51 -10.64 10.66
C GLN A 48 10.66 -10.40 11.91
N GLU A 49 10.93 -9.31 12.62
CA GLU A 49 10.20 -8.92 13.83
C GLU A 49 8.75 -8.52 13.51
N ASP A 50 8.52 -7.82 12.39
CA ASP A 50 7.19 -7.43 11.93
C ASP A 50 6.32 -8.65 11.58
N LEU A 51 6.91 -9.73 11.05
CA LEU A 51 6.17 -10.93 10.63
C LEU A 51 6.18 -12.08 11.64
N GLN A 52 6.94 -11.96 12.74
CA GLN A 52 7.15 -13.08 13.68
C GLN A 52 5.84 -13.57 14.32
N ASP A 53 4.94 -12.65 14.66
CA ASP A 53 3.69 -12.91 15.38
C ASP A 53 2.49 -13.15 14.43
N ILE A 54 2.75 -13.14 13.12
CA ILE A 54 1.79 -13.48 12.07
C ILE A 54 1.92 -14.97 11.76
N ASP A 55 0.80 -15.70 11.82
CA ASP A 55 0.73 -17.11 11.46
C ASP A 55 1.35 -17.32 10.05
N PRO A 56 2.38 -18.17 9.91
CA PRO A 56 3.02 -18.45 8.62
C PRO A 56 2.03 -18.78 7.50
N GLU A 57 0.91 -19.45 7.81
CA GLU A 57 -0.12 -19.79 6.82
C GLU A 57 -0.91 -18.58 6.32
N LEU A 58 -0.98 -17.52 7.12
CA LEU A 58 -1.68 -16.27 6.83
C LEU A 58 -0.76 -15.19 6.22
N ARG A 59 0.56 -15.31 6.39
CA ARG A 59 1.54 -14.34 5.88
C ARG A 59 1.37 -13.95 4.40
N PRO A 60 1.08 -14.88 3.46
CA PRO A 60 0.77 -14.52 2.08
C PRO A 60 -0.35 -13.46 1.97
N MET A 61 -1.48 -13.68 2.64
CA MET A 61 -2.60 -12.74 2.59
C MET A 61 -2.30 -11.46 3.38
N PHE A 62 -1.61 -11.58 4.52
CA PHE A 62 -1.17 -10.43 5.32
C PHE A 62 -0.32 -9.46 4.50
N VAL A 63 0.73 -9.97 3.86
CA VAL A 63 1.66 -9.18 3.05
C VAL A 63 0.94 -8.49 1.89
N LEU A 64 0.04 -9.19 1.19
CA LEU A 64 -0.75 -8.60 0.10
C LEU A 64 -1.69 -7.49 0.59
N CYS A 65 -2.38 -7.70 1.71
CA CYS A 65 -3.27 -6.68 2.30
C CYS A 65 -2.47 -5.47 2.83
N LEU A 66 -1.33 -5.71 3.46
CA LEU A 66 -0.43 -4.65 3.93
C LEU A 66 0.14 -3.85 2.75
N PHE A 67 0.49 -4.53 1.66
CA PHE A 67 0.90 -3.89 0.42
C PHE A 67 -0.20 -2.99 -0.15
N ALA A 68 -1.45 -3.46 -0.26
CA ALA A 68 -2.57 -2.62 -0.73
C ALA A 68 -2.74 -1.37 0.14
N LEU A 69 -2.69 -1.52 1.47
CA LEU A 69 -2.80 -0.41 2.41
C LEU A 69 -1.69 0.63 2.18
N VAL A 70 -0.42 0.20 2.16
CA VAL A 70 0.74 1.09 2.03
C VAL A 70 0.78 1.74 0.66
N ALA A 71 0.54 0.98 -0.40
CA ALA A 71 0.48 1.48 -1.77
C ALA A 71 -0.63 2.52 -1.93
N THR A 72 -1.80 2.30 -1.33
CA THR A 72 -2.90 3.27 -1.36
C THR A 72 -2.53 4.54 -0.62
N ASP A 73 -2.04 4.42 0.60
CA ASP A 73 -1.68 5.56 1.42
C ASP A 73 -0.64 6.47 0.73
N GLN A 74 0.42 5.89 0.19
CA GLN A 74 1.46 6.64 -0.51
C GLN A 74 0.94 7.24 -1.82
N CYS A 75 0.14 6.51 -2.60
CA CYS A 75 -0.45 7.02 -3.83
C CYS A 75 -1.40 8.21 -3.56
N MET A 76 -2.24 8.10 -2.52
CA MET A 76 -3.12 9.18 -2.07
C MET A 76 -2.31 10.41 -1.67
N GLN A 77 -1.25 10.23 -0.90
CA GLN A 77 -0.38 11.32 -0.46
C GLN A 77 0.33 12.02 -1.63
N THR A 78 0.81 11.26 -2.61
CA THR A 78 1.61 11.78 -3.73
C THR A 78 0.74 12.45 -4.78
N TYR A 79 -0.31 11.78 -5.25
CA TYR A 79 -1.07 12.18 -6.44
C TYR A 79 -2.45 12.74 -6.15
N PHE A 80 -3.02 12.44 -4.99
CA PHE A 80 -4.40 12.81 -4.63
C PHE A 80 -4.46 13.63 -3.35
N LYS A 81 -3.51 14.57 -3.19
CA LYS A 81 -3.35 15.45 -2.02
C LYS A 81 -4.66 16.08 -1.50
N PRO A 82 -5.58 16.58 -2.35
CA PRO A 82 -6.85 17.14 -1.86
C PRO A 82 -7.69 16.16 -1.03
N TYR A 83 -7.57 14.86 -1.27
CA TYR A 83 -8.32 13.79 -0.59
C TYR A 83 -7.54 13.12 0.54
N TYR A 84 -6.24 13.40 0.63
CA TYR A 84 -5.36 12.66 1.53
C TYR A 84 -5.61 12.99 3.01
N ALA A 85 -6.00 14.23 3.32
CA ALA A 85 -6.34 14.59 4.71
C ALA A 85 -7.52 13.75 5.22
N ASP A 86 -8.58 13.61 4.42
CA ASP A 86 -9.75 12.81 4.78
C ASP A 86 -9.41 11.31 4.86
N TRP A 87 -8.63 10.80 3.90
CA TRP A 87 -8.10 9.43 3.95
C TRP A 87 -7.34 9.16 5.26
N ARG A 88 -6.45 10.07 5.66
CA ARG A 88 -5.59 9.92 6.83
C ARG A 88 -6.38 9.98 8.15
N VAL A 89 -7.42 10.81 8.22
CA VAL A 89 -8.32 10.90 9.39
C VAL A 89 -9.15 9.62 9.54
N GLN A 90 -9.62 9.04 8.44
CA GLN A 90 -10.48 7.85 8.49
C GLN A 90 -9.72 6.57 8.79
N THR A 91 -8.53 6.43 8.23
CA THR A 91 -7.80 5.14 8.27
C THR A 91 -6.80 5.05 9.41
N ALA A 92 -6.15 6.17 9.71
CA ALA A 92 -5.03 6.27 10.62
C ALA A 92 -3.95 5.18 10.53
N TYR A 93 -3.71 4.69 9.32
CA TYR A 93 -2.79 3.58 9.12
C TYR A 93 -1.33 3.95 9.36
N PRO A 94 -0.52 2.99 9.86
CA PRO A 94 0.89 3.21 10.14
C PRO A 94 1.67 3.44 8.84
N LYS A 95 2.68 4.31 8.89
CA LYS A 95 3.54 4.58 7.72
C LYS A 95 4.60 3.50 7.55
N PHE A 96 4.71 2.96 6.35
CA PHE A 96 5.83 2.09 5.99
C PHE A 96 7.06 2.94 5.67
N GLY A 97 8.03 2.95 6.59
CA GLY A 97 9.12 3.90 6.50
C GLY A 97 10.08 3.87 7.67
N TRP A 98 10.91 4.90 7.71
CA TRP A 98 11.88 5.13 8.79
C TRP A 98 12.13 6.60 9.01
N THR A 99 12.66 6.93 10.18
CA THR A 99 12.96 8.30 10.58
C THR A 99 14.46 8.48 10.79
N ARG A 100 14.99 9.62 10.31
CA ARG A 100 16.30 10.15 10.72
C ARG A 100 16.21 11.67 10.92
N PHE A 101 16.55 12.45 9.89
CA PHE A 101 16.36 13.91 9.86
C PHE A 101 15.00 14.33 9.31
N GLY A 102 14.22 13.36 8.84
CA GLY A 102 12.86 13.47 8.34
C GLY A 102 12.21 12.10 8.33
N LEU A 103 10.94 12.06 7.92
CA LEU A 103 10.22 10.81 7.65
C LEU A 103 10.52 10.39 6.20
N TYR A 104 10.97 9.15 6.02
CA TYR A 104 11.23 8.55 4.72
C TYR A 104 10.27 7.41 4.50
N ASN A 105 9.40 7.54 3.50
CA ASN A 105 8.55 6.45 3.04
C ASN A 105 9.42 5.40 2.34
N GLU A 106 9.20 4.13 2.67
CA GLU A 106 9.82 3.00 1.97
C GLU A 106 9.03 2.64 0.72
N ASN A 107 9.72 2.07 -0.27
CA ASN A 107 9.08 1.64 -1.50
C ASN A 107 8.08 0.49 -1.21
N PRO A 108 6.77 0.64 -1.53
CA PRO A 108 5.76 -0.37 -1.26
C PRO A 108 6.08 -1.75 -1.84
N LEU A 109 6.76 -1.84 -2.98
CA LEU A 109 7.12 -3.13 -3.57
C LEU A 109 8.08 -3.95 -2.70
N LYS A 110 8.78 -3.33 -1.74
CA LYS A 110 9.55 -4.06 -0.73
C LYS A 110 8.67 -4.93 0.16
N LEU A 111 7.38 -4.61 0.27
CA LEU A 111 6.42 -5.47 0.96
C LEU A 111 6.31 -6.84 0.29
N LEU A 112 6.57 -6.91 -1.02
CA LEU A 112 6.57 -8.15 -1.78
C LEU A 112 7.98 -8.76 -1.86
N SER A 113 9.00 -7.97 -2.17
CA SER A 113 10.34 -8.51 -2.45
C SER A 113 11.12 -8.94 -1.20
N VAL A 114 11.02 -8.21 -0.09
CA VAL A 114 11.85 -8.48 1.10
C VAL A 114 11.42 -9.77 1.81
N PRO A 115 10.12 -10.05 2.07
CA PRO A 115 9.70 -11.33 2.64
C PRO A 115 10.06 -12.52 1.75
N GLU A 116 10.00 -12.36 0.42
CA GLU A 116 10.45 -13.38 -0.55
C GLU A 116 11.95 -13.67 -0.38
N GLN A 117 12.79 -12.64 -0.41
CA GLN A 117 14.25 -12.76 -0.26
C GLN A 117 14.63 -13.43 1.06
N MET A 118 13.88 -13.16 2.12
CA MET A 118 14.09 -13.69 3.47
C MET A 118 13.36 -15.01 3.73
N GLN A 119 12.66 -15.57 2.73
CA GLN A 119 11.88 -16.81 2.83
C GLN A 119 10.84 -16.80 3.98
N LEU A 120 10.27 -15.62 4.27
CA LEU A 120 9.28 -15.44 5.33
C LEU A 120 7.84 -15.70 4.88
N VAL A 121 7.66 -15.89 3.57
CA VAL A 121 6.38 -16.12 2.91
C VAL A 121 6.52 -17.26 1.90
N ASP A 122 5.45 -18.06 1.77
CA ASP A 122 5.33 -19.04 0.69
C ASP A 122 5.08 -18.31 -0.64
N VAL A 123 6.12 -18.29 -1.49
CA VAL A 123 6.11 -17.57 -2.77
C VAL A 123 5.08 -18.14 -3.74
N GLU A 124 4.96 -19.47 -3.84
CA GLU A 124 4.04 -20.12 -4.75
C GLU A 124 2.59 -19.82 -4.36
N LYS A 125 2.28 -20.00 -3.07
CA LYS A 125 0.96 -19.67 -2.51
C LYS A 125 0.62 -18.20 -2.70
N THR A 126 1.59 -17.30 -2.54
CA THR A 126 1.37 -15.85 -2.71
C THR A 126 1.16 -15.48 -4.17
N CYS A 127 1.95 -16.03 -5.10
CA CYS A 127 1.73 -15.87 -6.54
C CYS A 127 0.34 -16.35 -6.96
N ALA A 128 -0.11 -17.50 -6.45
CA ALA A 128 -1.43 -18.05 -6.75
C ALA A 128 -2.59 -17.15 -6.28
N LEU A 129 -2.38 -16.32 -5.25
CA LEU A 129 -3.37 -15.37 -4.75
C LEU A 129 -3.41 -14.05 -5.54
N MET A 130 -2.42 -13.78 -6.40
CA MET A 130 -2.19 -12.43 -6.93
C MET A 130 -3.34 -11.90 -7.80
N LEU A 131 -3.95 -12.75 -8.63
CA LEU A 131 -5.06 -12.35 -9.49
C LEU A 131 -6.30 -12.00 -8.66
N ASP A 132 -6.66 -12.87 -7.71
CA ASP A 132 -7.76 -12.64 -6.77
C ASP A 132 -7.51 -11.39 -5.91
N PHE A 133 -6.26 -11.21 -5.46
CA PHE A 133 -5.83 -10.03 -4.73
C PHE A 133 -6.01 -8.75 -5.55
N MET A 134 -5.59 -8.72 -6.82
CA MET A 134 -5.73 -7.52 -7.63
C MET A 134 -7.19 -7.18 -7.93
N GLY A 135 -8.04 -8.17 -8.16
CA GLY A 135 -9.48 -7.97 -8.28
C GLY A 135 -10.10 -7.41 -7.00
N PHE A 136 -9.71 -7.95 -5.85
CA PHE A 136 -10.10 -7.46 -4.54
C PHE A 136 -9.62 -6.02 -4.27
N TYR A 137 -8.34 -5.73 -4.49
CA TYR A 137 -7.76 -4.42 -4.26
C TYR A 137 -8.42 -3.36 -5.15
N ARG A 138 -8.67 -3.68 -6.42
CA ARG A 138 -9.42 -2.80 -7.32
C ARG A 138 -10.83 -2.50 -6.81
N SER A 139 -11.50 -3.50 -6.23
CA SER A 139 -12.83 -3.33 -5.64
C SER A 139 -12.79 -2.40 -4.42
N LEU A 140 -11.82 -2.58 -3.51
CA LEU A 140 -11.64 -1.69 -2.35
C LEU A 140 -11.46 -0.22 -2.74
N VAL A 141 -10.59 0.04 -3.72
CA VAL A 141 -10.37 1.42 -4.22
C VAL A 141 -11.64 1.97 -4.87
N THR A 142 -12.34 1.15 -5.65
CA THR A 142 -13.60 1.54 -6.31
C THR A 142 -14.64 1.95 -5.27
N ASP A 143 -14.82 1.14 -4.22
CA ASP A 143 -15.77 1.39 -3.15
C ASP A 143 -15.40 2.65 -2.36
N TYR A 144 -14.11 2.83 -2.03
CA TYR A 144 -13.63 4.03 -1.35
C TYR A 144 -13.88 5.30 -2.19
N CYS A 145 -13.52 5.28 -3.47
CA CYS A 145 -13.77 6.39 -4.38
C CYS A 145 -15.27 6.71 -4.44
N HIS A 146 -16.13 5.72 -4.58
CA HIS A 146 -17.58 5.94 -4.63
C HIS A 146 -18.11 6.63 -3.36
N GLN A 147 -17.64 6.22 -2.18
CA GLN A 147 -18.18 6.67 -0.89
C GLN A 147 -17.57 7.98 -0.40
N HIS A 148 -16.28 8.19 -0.64
CA HIS A 148 -15.50 9.25 0.02
C HIS A 148 -14.83 10.23 -0.94
N ALA A 149 -14.63 9.84 -2.20
CA ALA A 149 -13.94 10.67 -3.19
C ALA A 149 -14.56 10.48 -4.58
N PRO A 150 -15.84 10.85 -4.80
CA PRO A 150 -16.59 10.49 -6.02
C PRO A 150 -16.04 11.13 -7.30
N GLN A 151 -15.15 12.11 -7.16
CA GLN A 151 -14.41 12.74 -8.27
C GLN A 151 -13.16 11.94 -8.67
N LEU A 152 -12.74 10.96 -7.87
CA LEU A 152 -11.69 10.00 -8.21
C LEU A 152 -12.32 8.74 -8.80
N SER A 153 -11.63 8.13 -9.75
CA SER A 153 -11.97 6.79 -10.25
C SER A 153 -10.84 5.81 -9.90
N ALA A 154 -11.19 4.54 -9.72
CA ALA A 154 -10.20 3.49 -9.52
C ALA A 154 -9.22 3.41 -10.71
N ASP A 155 -9.68 3.59 -11.95
CA ASP A 155 -8.81 3.59 -13.13
C ASP A 155 -7.74 4.70 -13.07
N LEU A 156 -8.13 5.92 -12.67
CA LEU A 156 -7.18 7.02 -12.50
C LEU A 156 -6.20 6.72 -11.36
N PHE A 157 -6.71 6.21 -10.24
CA PHE A 157 -5.88 5.82 -9.09
C PHE A 157 -4.82 4.79 -9.49
N PHE A 158 -5.21 3.69 -10.13
CA PHE A 158 -4.28 2.64 -10.51
C PHE A 158 -3.34 3.06 -11.64
N THR A 159 -3.79 3.94 -12.53
CA THR A 159 -2.90 4.54 -13.54
C THR A 159 -1.78 5.31 -12.86
N ARG A 160 -2.09 6.14 -11.85
CA ARG A 160 -1.06 6.89 -11.10
C ARG A 160 -0.18 5.97 -10.27
N LEU A 161 -0.77 4.99 -9.58
CA LEU A 161 -0.02 4.03 -8.77
C LEU A 161 1.04 3.28 -9.59
N LEU A 162 0.66 2.75 -10.76
CA LEU A 162 1.56 1.91 -11.57
C LEU A 162 2.56 2.70 -12.42
N GLN A 163 2.35 3.99 -12.63
CA GLN A 163 3.27 4.88 -13.33
C GLN A 163 4.28 5.56 -12.41
N ASP A 164 4.15 5.40 -11.09
CA ASP A 164 5.09 5.96 -10.13
C ASP A 164 6.46 5.26 -10.28
N ASP A 165 7.54 6.04 -10.27
CA ASP A 165 8.92 5.55 -10.38
C ASP A 165 9.23 4.48 -9.32
N ILE A 166 8.55 4.49 -8.16
CA ILE A 166 8.69 3.44 -7.15
C ILE A 166 8.32 2.06 -7.69
N PHE A 167 7.46 1.96 -8.71
CA PHE A 167 7.07 0.72 -9.36
C PHE A 167 8.03 0.26 -10.46
N GLU A 168 9.11 0.99 -10.76
CA GLU A 168 10.14 0.53 -11.70
C GLU A 168 10.97 -0.64 -11.15
N MET A 169 11.01 -0.84 -9.83
CA MET A 169 11.74 -1.93 -9.18
C MET A 169 11.34 -3.31 -9.76
N GLY A 170 12.31 -4.07 -10.25
CA GLY A 170 12.08 -5.32 -11.00
C GLY A 170 12.45 -6.61 -10.25
N GLU A 171 12.45 -6.60 -8.92
CA GLU A 171 13.05 -7.70 -8.14
C GLU A 171 12.01 -8.70 -7.61
N GLY A 172 12.26 -9.99 -7.85
CA GLY A 172 11.51 -11.10 -7.23
C GLY A 172 10.31 -11.61 -8.04
N GLN A 173 9.90 -12.83 -7.73
CA GLN A 173 8.74 -13.48 -8.34
C GLN A 173 7.44 -12.81 -7.93
N LEU A 174 7.34 -12.34 -6.68
CA LEU A 174 6.11 -11.71 -6.19
C LEU A 174 5.85 -10.35 -6.84
N VAL A 175 6.90 -9.54 -7.03
CA VAL A 175 6.78 -8.26 -7.76
C VAL A 175 6.42 -8.51 -9.22
N ALA A 176 7.04 -9.51 -9.87
CA ALA A 176 6.72 -9.87 -11.24
C ALA A 176 5.26 -10.33 -11.39
N ALA A 177 4.79 -11.19 -10.48
CA ALA A 177 3.40 -11.65 -10.45
C ALA A 177 2.43 -10.49 -10.24
N PHE A 178 2.73 -9.57 -9.32
CA PHE A 178 1.92 -8.37 -9.11
C PHE A 178 1.81 -7.53 -10.39
N LYS A 179 2.95 -7.23 -11.04
CA LYS A 179 2.98 -6.43 -12.28
C LYS A 179 2.18 -7.10 -13.40
N HIS A 180 2.29 -8.42 -13.54
CA HIS A 180 1.54 -9.18 -14.52
C HIS A 180 0.03 -9.11 -14.25
N ALA A 181 -0.39 -9.44 -13.02
CA ALA A 181 -1.80 -9.38 -12.63
C ALA A 181 -2.39 -7.96 -12.75
N ALA A 182 -1.59 -6.94 -12.45
CA ALA A 182 -2.01 -5.55 -12.59
C ALA A 182 -2.20 -5.15 -14.07
N SER A 183 -1.31 -5.59 -14.97
CA SER A 183 -1.44 -5.32 -16.41
C SER A 183 -2.68 -5.97 -17.04
N ASP A 184 -3.10 -7.13 -16.55
CA ASP A 184 -4.28 -7.82 -17.06
C ASP A 184 -5.59 -7.12 -16.65
N LEU A 185 -5.59 -6.47 -15.49
CA LEU A 185 -6.78 -5.88 -14.89
C LEU A 185 -6.90 -4.37 -15.10
N ILE A 186 -5.84 -3.69 -15.54
CA ILE A 186 -5.83 -2.25 -15.79
C ILE A 186 -5.55 -2.04 -17.29
N PRO A 187 -6.59 -1.82 -18.11
CA PRO A 187 -6.40 -1.68 -19.54
C PRO A 187 -5.51 -0.47 -19.83
N ALA A 188 -4.55 -0.64 -20.74
CA ALA A 188 -3.59 0.39 -21.15
C ALA A 188 -4.22 1.69 -21.69
N ARG A 189 -5.55 1.77 -21.82
CA ARG A 189 -6.27 2.92 -22.37
C ARG A 189 -6.76 3.89 -21.29
N THR A 190 -5.81 4.50 -20.59
CA THR A 190 -6.02 5.80 -19.92
C THR A 190 -4.78 6.71 -20.08
N LEU A 191 -4.03 6.49 -21.17
CA LEU A 191 -2.68 7.04 -21.37
C LEU A 191 -2.61 8.39 -22.11
N ASP A 192 -3.70 8.88 -22.72
CA ASP A 192 -3.62 10.03 -23.65
C ASP A 192 -4.49 11.24 -23.29
N ALA A 193 -5.09 11.31 -22.10
CA ALA A 193 -5.78 12.52 -21.67
C ALA A 193 -4.80 13.42 -20.89
N PRO A 194 -4.36 14.58 -21.42
CA PRO A 194 -3.67 15.56 -20.60
C PRO A 194 -4.66 16.03 -19.55
N VAL A 195 -4.39 15.71 -18.29
CA VAL A 195 -5.08 16.37 -17.17
C VAL A 195 -4.57 17.80 -17.17
N SER A 196 -5.38 18.74 -17.66
CA SER A 196 -5.09 20.16 -17.52
C SER A 196 -5.00 20.48 -16.03
N GLU A 197 -3.84 20.95 -15.57
CA GLU A 197 -3.59 21.40 -14.20
C GLU A 197 -4.60 22.48 -13.74
N ASP A 198 -5.28 23.13 -14.68
CA ASP A 198 -6.30 24.15 -14.43
C ASP A 198 -7.57 23.66 -13.72
N SER A 199 -7.83 22.35 -13.70
CA SER A 199 -9.05 21.81 -13.06
C SER A 199 -8.90 21.55 -11.55
N LEU A 200 -7.67 21.61 -11.01
CA LEU A 200 -7.39 21.35 -9.58
C LEU A 200 -7.26 22.62 -8.73
N LEU A 201 -7.30 23.81 -9.35
CA LEU A 201 -7.21 25.11 -8.66
C LEU A 201 -8.54 25.85 -8.53
N ALA A 202 -9.65 25.20 -8.88
CA ALA A 202 -11.00 25.77 -8.77
C ALA A 202 -11.92 24.89 -7.92
N ALA A 203 -11.59 24.74 -6.64
CA ALA A 203 -12.53 24.34 -5.57
C ALA A 203 -12.05 24.89 -4.22
#